data_AF-A0A0V0Y007-F1
#
_entry.id   AF-A0A0V0Y007-F1
#
_cell.length_a   1.000
_cell.length_b   1.000
_cell.length_c   1.000
_cell.angle_alpha   90.00
_cell.angle_beta   90.00
_cell.angle_gamma   90.00
#
_symmetry.space_group_name_H-M   'P 1'
#
loop_
_entity.id
_entity.type
_entity.pdbx_description
1 polymer ?
#
loop_
_entity_poly.entity_id
_entity_poly.type
_entity_poly.pdbx_seq_one_letter_code
_entity_poly.pdbx_strand_id
1 'polypeptide(L)'
;LRNWWFSVINNISCRRLWFSDLCSKNRSVDCIPHQNYDYSLVSNACCENTLGYIPVPVGFAGPLKVDDRTVYIPLSTTEGCLVASMNRGCRALQLSAGVRTVLLGDRMTRGPVVCFEDIVQAYDFKLWIENEDNYLLLKNIFNSTSRYAKLTAIDTALSGRFVYLRFSATTGDAMGMNMISKGVELVLSELQHSHFPNMKIISLSGNYCVDKKASAMNWIVGRGKSVSCEAVVRRSVVSDILKTDVDSLVELNTLKNLVGSARAGVLGGFNAHSANIVAAIFLSTGQDIAEVVGSSQCLTFLEKTGNGDLRISCTMPTLEVGTVGGGTLLPAQKACLEILGCAGSCDEFPGNNARRLSRIICAAVLAGELSLLSALCAGHLVRSHMRYNRSNLKLMKSATSEDSFLEQFSNLANRALKPKNLPPQSCSTVFM
;
A
#
# COMPACT_ATOMS: atom_id res chain seq x y z
N LEU A 1 -38.15 -6.85 -5.64
CA LEU A 1 -36.90 -7.30 -4.98
C LEU A 1 -36.31 -8.58 -5.60
N ARG A 2 -37.09 -9.66 -5.84
CA ARG A 2 -36.59 -10.87 -6.54
C ARG A 2 -36.14 -10.63 -8.00
N ASN A 3 -36.80 -9.76 -8.75
CA ASN A 3 -36.46 -9.53 -10.18
C ASN A 3 -35.17 -8.73 -10.42
N TRP A 4 -34.68 -7.96 -9.44
CA TRP A 4 -33.46 -7.16 -9.59
C TRP A 4 -32.19 -8.00 -9.34
N TRP A 5 -32.24 -8.89 -8.34
CA TRP A 5 -31.16 -9.86 -8.07
C TRP A 5 -30.90 -10.81 -9.25
N PHE A 6 -31.98 -11.27 -9.92
CA PHE A 6 -31.86 -12.04 -11.16
C PHE A 6 -31.20 -11.23 -12.28
N SER A 7 -31.44 -9.92 -12.38
CA SER A 7 -30.86 -9.08 -13.43
C SER A 7 -29.35 -8.85 -13.29
N VAL A 8 -28.80 -8.79 -12.07
CA VAL A 8 -27.37 -8.49 -11.85
C VAL A 8 -26.50 -9.73 -11.96
N ILE A 9 -26.92 -10.86 -11.38
CA ILE A 9 -26.18 -12.13 -11.50
C ILE A 9 -26.25 -12.68 -12.93
N ASN A 10 -27.41 -12.60 -13.59
CA ASN A 10 -27.50 -12.95 -15.01
C ASN A 10 -26.59 -12.05 -15.85
N ASN A 11 -26.39 -10.78 -15.48
CA ASN A 11 -25.47 -9.89 -16.19
C ASN A 11 -24.01 -10.35 -16.07
N ILE A 12 -23.55 -10.79 -14.89
CA ILE A 12 -22.18 -11.29 -14.72
C ILE A 12 -21.99 -12.62 -15.45
N SER A 13 -22.90 -13.58 -15.30
CA SER A 13 -22.81 -14.87 -15.99
C SER A 13 -22.88 -14.71 -17.51
N CYS A 14 -23.79 -13.89 -18.04
CA CYS A 14 -23.86 -13.58 -19.47
C CYS A 14 -22.60 -12.84 -19.96
N ARG A 15 -22.08 -11.87 -19.19
CA ARG A 15 -20.84 -11.15 -19.52
C ARG A 15 -19.65 -12.09 -19.56
N ARG A 16 -19.56 -13.06 -18.64
CA ARG A 16 -18.52 -14.09 -18.64
C ARG A 16 -18.59 -14.98 -19.86
N LEU A 17 -19.79 -15.41 -20.29
CA LEU A 17 -19.97 -16.18 -21.52
C LEU A 17 -19.52 -15.37 -22.74
N TRP A 18 -20.04 -14.16 -22.88
CA TRP A 18 -19.65 -13.24 -23.96
C TRP A 18 -18.13 -12.96 -23.98
N PHE A 19 -17.53 -12.71 -22.81
CA PHE A 19 -16.10 -12.48 -22.70
C PHE A 19 -15.27 -13.74 -23.02
N SER A 20 -15.76 -14.92 -22.64
CA SER A 20 -15.14 -16.19 -22.99
C SER A 20 -15.17 -16.45 -24.51
N ASP A 21 -16.23 -16.04 -25.20
CA ASP A 21 -16.33 -16.16 -26.65
C ASP A 21 -15.34 -15.23 -27.38
N LEU A 22 -15.09 -14.04 -26.83
CA LEU A 22 -14.07 -13.10 -27.33
C LEU A 22 -12.65 -13.60 -27.12
N CYS A 23 -12.36 -14.19 -25.96
CA CYS A 23 -11.06 -14.76 -25.64
C CYS A 23 -10.92 -16.15 -26.29
N SER A 24 -10.71 -16.18 -27.61
CA SER A 24 -10.46 -17.36 -28.45
C SER A 24 -10.06 -18.65 -27.69
N LYS A 25 -10.96 -19.65 -27.66
CA LYS A 25 -10.77 -21.04 -27.14
C LYS A 25 -9.63 -21.22 -26.13
N ASN A 26 -9.71 -20.59 -24.95
CA ASN A 26 -9.02 -21.11 -23.77
C ASN A 26 -9.69 -20.61 -22.48
N ARG A 27 -10.16 -21.57 -21.68
CA ARG A 27 -11.02 -21.54 -20.47
C ARG A 27 -10.48 -20.73 -19.28
N SER A 28 -9.90 -19.55 -19.50
CA SER A 28 -9.24 -18.74 -18.47
C SER A 28 -10.23 -18.15 -17.46
N VAL A 29 -11.46 -17.85 -17.91
CA VAL A 29 -12.48 -17.19 -17.08
C VAL A 29 -13.08 -18.14 -16.03
N ASP A 30 -13.09 -19.45 -16.29
CA ASP A 30 -13.70 -20.46 -15.42
C ASP A 30 -13.02 -20.54 -14.04
N CYS A 31 -11.71 -20.30 -13.99
CA CYS A 31 -10.95 -20.26 -12.74
C CYS A 31 -11.17 -19.00 -11.91
N ILE A 32 -11.81 -17.96 -12.47
CA ILE A 32 -12.17 -16.76 -11.74
C ILE A 32 -13.51 -17.03 -11.03
N PRO A 33 -13.54 -17.16 -9.69
CA PRO A 33 -14.77 -17.40 -8.96
C PRO A 33 -15.72 -16.21 -9.11
N HIS A 34 -17.02 -16.51 -9.15
CA HIS A 34 -18.05 -15.50 -9.33
C HIS A 34 -19.37 -15.80 -8.62
N GLN A 35 -19.51 -16.99 -8.03
CA GLN A 35 -20.74 -17.39 -7.34
C GLN A 35 -20.68 -16.99 -5.87
N ASN A 36 -21.83 -16.86 -5.23
CA ASN A 36 -21.97 -16.60 -3.79
C ASN A 36 -21.24 -15.34 -3.29
N TYR A 37 -21.18 -14.32 -4.14
CA TYR A 37 -20.62 -13.00 -3.81
C TYR A 37 -21.68 -11.92 -4.00
N ASP A 38 -21.78 -10.99 -3.06
CA ASP A 38 -22.75 -9.90 -3.13
C ASP A 38 -22.26 -8.77 -4.04
N TYR A 39 -22.64 -8.85 -5.32
CA TYR A 39 -22.30 -7.84 -6.32
C TYR A 39 -23.12 -6.55 -6.22
N SER A 40 -24.14 -6.48 -5.36
CA SER A 40 -24.93 -5.26 -5.19
C SER A 40 -24.10 -4.11 -4.60
N LEU A 41 -23.10 -4.44 -3.79
CA LEU A 41 -22.16 -3.48 -3.18
C LEU A 41 -20.99 -3.11 -4.10
N VAL A 42 -20.76 -3.88 -5.18
CA VAL A 42 -19.68 -3.63 -6.14
C VAL A 42 -20.17 -2.81 -7.34
N SER A 43 -21.37 -3.13 -7.82
CA SER A 43 -21.94 -2.52 -9.02
C SER A 43 -22.11 -1.02 -8.84
N ASN A 44 -21.53 -0.22 -9.74
CA ASN A 44 -21.54 1.26 -9.73
C ASN A 44 -20.86 1.92 -8.52
N ALA A 45 -20.06 1.16 -7.75
CA ALA A 45 -19.37 1.69 -6.57
C ALA A 45 -17.88 1.32 -6.51
N CYS A 46 -17.52 0.10 -6.92
CA CYS A 46 -16.15 -0.40 -6.77
C CYS A 46 -15.52 -0.95 -8.06
N CYS A 47 -16.31 -1.47 -8.99
CA CYS A 47 -15.79 -2.07 -10.21
C CYS A 47 -16.84 -2.13 -11.32
N GLU A 48 -16.44 -1.78 -12.54
CA GLU A 48 -17.22 -1.92 -13.77
C GLU A 48 -16.82 -3.19 -14.54
N ASN A 49 -17.66 -3.66 -15.46
CA ASN A 49 -17.39 -4.83 -16.31
C ASN A 49 -16.94 -6.09 -15.53
N THR A 50 -17.41 -6.23 -14.28
CA THR A 50 -17.08 -7.33 -13.37
C THR A 50 -17.28 -8.71 -14.00
N LEU A 51 -16.24 -9.54 -13.94
CA LEU A 51 -16.25 -10.95 -14.37
C LEU A 51 -16.34 -11.93 -13.19
N GLY A 52 -16.06 -11.48 -11.97
CA GLY A 52 -15.87 -12.32 -10.80
C GLY A 52 -15.10 -11.56 -9.74
N TYR A 53 -14.36 -12.28 -8.89
CA TYR A 53 -13.44 -11.70 -7.92
C TYR A 53 -12.15 -12.53 -7.84
N ILE A 54 -11.08 -11.92 -7.33
CA ILE A 54 -9.79 -12.62 -7.12
C ILE A 54 -9.65 -12.95 -5.63
N PRO A 55 -9.62 -14.23 -5.23
CA PRO A 55 -9.36 -14.61 -3.85
C PRO A 55 -7.88 -14.38 -3.51
N VAL A 56 -7.63 -13.57 -2.48
CA VAL A 56 -6.29 -13.37 -1.91
C VAL A 56 -6.28 -13.99 -0.50
N PRO A 57 -5.29 -14.82 -0.14
CA PRO A 57 -5.21 -15.40 1.20
C PRO A 57 -5.13 -14.31 2.28
N VAL A 58 -5.93 -14.46 3.34
CA VAL A 58 -5.92 -13.58 4.51
C VAL A 58 -5.36 -14.33 5.71
N GLY A 59 -4.24 -13.86 6.24
CA GLY A 59 -3.68 -14.29 7.52
C GLY A 59 -3.83 -13.21 8.59
N PHE A 60 -3.35 -13.47 9.80
CA PHE A 60 -3.25 -12.44 10.84
C PHE A 60 -1.89 -12.48 11.54
N ALA A 61 -1.44 -11.33 12.03
CA ALA A 61 -0.29 -11.19 12.91
C ALA A 61 -0.71 -10.53 14.24
N GLY A 62 -0.26 -11.07 15.37
CA GLY A 62 -0.57 -10.53 16.69
C GLY A 62 -0.48 -11.57 17.82
N PRO A 63 -0.80 -11.17 19.06
CA PRO A 63 -1.27 -9.84 19.46
C PRO A 63 -0.18 -8.77 19.34
N LEU A 64 -0.58 -7.55 18.94
CA LEU A 64 0.24 -6.35 19.05
C LEU A 64 -0.46 -5.35 19.99
N LYS A 65 0.23 -4.93 21.05
CA LYS A 65 -0.25 -3.85 21.92
C LYS A 65 0.12 -2.50 21.31
N VAL A 66 -0.89 -1.70 20.92
CA VAL A 66 -0.77 -0.36 20.35
C VAL A 66 -1.56 0.61 21.22
N ASP A 67 -0.90 1.61 21.81
CA ASP A 67 -1.53 2.60 22.70
C ASP A 67 -2.44 1.96 23.77
N ASP A 68 -1.87 0.98 24.49
CA ASP A 68 -2.54 0.17 25.52
C ASP A 68 -3.70 -0.71 25.06
N ARG A 69 -3.95 -0.82 23.75
CA ARG A 69 -4.96 -1.72 23.18
C ARG A 69 -4.32 -2.86 22.40
N THR A 70 -4.76 -4.08 22.65
CA THR A 70 -4.31 -5.25 21.89
C THR A 70 -5.09 -5.35 20.58
N VAL A 71 -4.38 -5.56 19.47
CA VAL A 71 -4.96 -5.78 18.14
C VAL A 71 -4.38 -7.03 17.48
N TYR A 72 -5.18 -7.66 16.63
CA TYR A 72 -4.76 -8.72 15.71
C TYR A 72 -4.89 -8.17 14.30
N ILE A 73 -3.80 -8.17 13.53
CA ILE A 73 -3.71 -7.40 12.30
C ILE A 73 -3.98 -8.33 11.11
N PRO A 74 -5.08 -8.16 10.38
CA PRO A 74 -5.38 -8.96 9.19
C PRO A 74 -4.49 -8.53 8.02
N LEU A 75 -3.92 -9.51 7.30
CA LEU A 75 -2.95 -9.32 6.23
C LEU A 75 -3.32 -10.16 5.02
N SER A 76 -3.65 -9.50 3.91
CA SER A 76 -4.01 -10.15 2.65
C SER A 76 -2.78 -10.15 1.74
N THR A 77 -2.20 -11.31 1.49
CA THR A 77 -0.95 -11.41 0.73
C THR A 77 -0.79 -12.77 0.08
N THR A 78 -0.03 -12.79 -1.02
CA THR A 78 0.48 -14.01 -1.65
C THR A 78 1.97 -14.21 -1.41
N GLU A 79 2.64 -13.30 -0.70
CA GLU A 79 4.05 -13.42 -0.36
C GLU A 79 4.24 -14.34 0.86
N GLY A 80 4.91 -15.47 0.65
CA GLY A 80 5.32 -16.37 1.73
C GLY A 80 6.26 -15.67 2.72
N CYS A 81 6.22 -16.07 3.99
CA CYS A 81 6.90 -15.46 5.15
C CYS A 81 6.35 -14.13 5.67
N LEU A 82 5.60 -13.34 4.88
CA LEU A 82 5.25 -11.97 5.30
C LEU A 82 4.51 -11.95 6.65
N VAL A 83 3.40 -12.70 6.74
CA VAL A 83 2.58 -12.81 7.96
C VAL A 83 3.39 -13.38 9.13
N ALA A 84 4.15 -14.46 8.89
CA ALA A 84 4.95 -15.11 9.92
C ALA A 84 6.06 -14.20 10.47
N SER A 85 6.74 -13.45 9.60
CA SER A 85 7.76 -12.48 9.97
C SER A 85 7.16 -11.35 10.80
N MET A 86 6.04 -10.77 10.33
CA MET A 86 5.37 -9.72 11.09
C MET A 86 4.89 -10.23 12.46
N ASN A 87 4.37 -11.45 12.54
CA ASN A 87 3.95 -12.07 13.79
C ASN A 87 5.12 -12.24 14.79
N ARG A 88 6.33 -12.57 14.30
CA ARG A 88 7.56 -12.57 15.11
C ARG A 88 7.88 -11.18 15.66
N GLY A 89 7.73 -10.14 14.84
CA GLY A 89 7.87 -8.74 15.26
C GLY A 89 6.87 -8.36 16.35
N CYS A 90 5.59 -8.70 16.15
CA CYS A 90 4.54 -8.49 17.15
C CYS A 90 4.88 -9.19 18.48
N ARG A 91 5.38 -10.42 18.44
CA ARG A 91 5.82 -11.17 19.63
C ARG A 91 6.93 -10.44 20.40
N ALA A 92 7.95 -9.94 19.70
CA ALA A 92 9.05 -9.20 20.34
C ALA A 92 8.56 -7.90 21.02
N LEU A 93 7.69 -7.16 20.34
CA LEU A 93 7.10 -5.93 20.87
C LEU A 93 6.15 -6.18 22.04
N GLN A 94 5.34 -7.23 21.97
CA GLN A 94 4.44 -7.62 23.06
C GLN A 94 5.22 -7.98 24.35
N LEU A 95 6.38 -8.61 24.20
CA LEU A 95 7.28 -8.87 25.33
C LEU A 95 7.97 -7.59 25.83
N SER A 96 7.88 -6.46 25.12
CA SER A 96 8.60 -5.21 25.46
C SER A 96 7.66 -4.01 25.51
N ALA A 97 6.55 -4.14 26.26
CA ALA A 97 5.55 -3.12 26.55
C ALA A 97 4.66 -2.64 25.39
N GLY A 98 4.92 -3.06 24.15
CA GLY A 98 4.14 -2.70 22.97
C GLY A 98 4.65 -1.44 22.26
N VAL A 99 3.78 -0.83 21.46
CA VAL A 99 4.09 0.33 20.62
C VAL A 99 3.27 1.52 21.08
N ARG A 100 3.93 2.67 21.20
CA ARG A 100 3.27 3.97 21.39
C ARG A 100 3.25 4.73 20.08
N THR A 101 2.16 5.42 19.79
CA THR A 101 2.03 6.18 18.55
C THR A 101 1.57 7.61 18.83
N VAL A 102 1.88 8.51 17.90
CA VAL A 102 1.43 9.90 17.90
C VAL A 102 0.95 10.27 16.49
N LEU A 103 -0.15 11.02 16.43
CA LEU A 103 -0.64 11.60 15.18
C LEU A 103 -0.09 13.02 15.06
N LEU A 104 0.62 13.28 13.98
CA LEU A 104 1.29 14.55 13.69
C LEU A 104 0.47 15.42 12.71
N GLY A 105 -0.36 14.78 11.88
CA GLY A 105 -1.14 15.47 10.86
C GLY A 105 -2.32 14.65 10.35
N ASP A 106 -3.37 15.34 9.95
CA ASP A 106 -4.60 14.78 9.38
C ASP A 106 -5.12 15.75 8.31
N ARG A 107 -4.70 15.56 7.06
CA ARG A 107 -5.09 16.41 5.93
C ARG A 107 -5.00 15.65 4.60
N MET A 108 -6.13 15.38 3.96
CA MET A 108 -6.12 14.96 2.55
C MET A 108 -5.92 16.19 1.67
N THR A 109 -5.37 15.99 0.47
CA THR A 109 -5.02 17.09 -0.43
C THR A 109 -5.53 16.91 -1.85
N ARG A 110 -5.82 18.04 -2.50
CA ARG A 110 -6.05 18.13 -3.95
C ARG A 110 -5.29 19.31 -4.51
N GLY A 111 -4.59 19.06 -5.60
CA GLY A 111 -3.70 20.04 -6.21
C GLY A 111 -4.11 20.40 -7.63
N PRO A 112 -5.06 21.34 -7.84
CA PRO A 112 -5.42 21.79 -9.19
C PRO A 112 -4.33 22.68 -9.80
N VAL A 113 -4.42 22.87 -11.11
CA VAL A 113 -3.61 23.84 -11.86
C VAL A 113 -4.52 24.76 -12.65
N VAL A 114 -4.30 26.06 -12.50
CA VAL A 114 -5.00 27.13 -13.22
C VAL A 114 -4.02 27.94 -14.04
N CYS A 115 -4.54 28.68 -15.01
CA CYS A 115 -3.74 29.40 -15.99
C CYS A 115 -4.31 30.79 -16.27
N PHE A 116 -3.41 31.76 -16.45
CA PHE A 116 -3.71 33.15 -16.77
C PHE A 116 -3.08 33.53 -18.12
N GLU A 117 -3.38 34.73 -18.61
CA GLU A 117 -2.82 35.23 -19.87
C GLU A 117 -1.30 35.45 -19.75
N ASP A 118 -0.87 36.05 -18.66
CA ASP A 118 0.53 36.38 -18.39
C ASP A 118 0.96 36.04 -16.94
N ILE A 119 2.25 36.21 -16.67
CA ILE A 119 2.86 35.91 -15.37
C ILE A 119 2.46 36.90 -14.26
N VAL A 120 2.13 38.15 -14.62
CA VAL A 120 1.76 39.19 -13.65
C VAL A 120 0.38 38.87 -13.08
N GLN A 121 -0.59 38.55 -13.95
CA GLN A 121 -1.93 38.12 -13.53
C GLN A 121 -1.88 36.84 -12.67
N ALA A 122 -1.02 35.88 -13.02
CA ALA A 122 -0.82 34.68 -12.21
C ALA A 122 -0.24 35.00 -10.82
N TYR A 123 0.65 35.98 -10.73
CA TYR A 123 1.22 36.45 -9.47
C TYR A 123 0.21 37.22 -8.62
N ASP A 124 -0.59 38.09 -9.23
CA ASP A 124 -1.67 38.80 -8.55
C ASP A 124 -2.70 37.82 -7.97
N PHE A 125 -3.05 36.78 -8.73
CA PHE A 125 -3.88 35.69 -8.23
C PHE A 125 -3.25 34.98 -7.03
N LYS A 126 -1.96 34.65 -7.09
CA LYS A 126 -1.23 34.04 -5.96
C LYS A 126 -1.33 34.92 -4.69
N LEU A 127 -1.03 36.21 -4.81
CA LEU A 127 -1.11 37.14 -3.68
C LEU A 127 -2.54 37.27 -3.14
N TRP A 128 -3.54 37.25 -4.01
CA TRP A 128 -4.94 37.30 -3.61
C TRP A 128 -5.33 36.05 -2.80
N ILE A 129 -4.91 34.86 -3.21
CA ILE A 129 -5.17 33.61 -2.47
C ILE A 129 -4.47 33.59 -1.10
N GLU A 130 -3.26 34.17 -1.01
CA GLU A 130 -2.45 34.21 0.22
C GLU A 130 -2.91 35.30 1.21
N ASN A 131 -3.79 36.20 0.80
CA ASN A 131 -4.44 37.15 1.71
C ASN A 131 -5.40 36.42 2.66
N GLU A 132 -5.35 36.78 3.95
CA GLU A 132 -6.07 36.08 5.02
C GLU A 132 -7.61 36.16 4.88
N ASP A 133 -8.15 37.34 4.54
CA ASP A 133 -9.60 37.54 4.39
C ASP A 133 -10.13 36.72 3.20
N ASN A 134 -9.38 36.72 2.10
CA ASN A 134 -9.71 35.92 0.92
C ASN A 134 -9.61 34.42 1.21
N TYR A 135 -8.58 33.97 1.94
CA TYR A 135 -8.50 32.58 2.39
C TYR A 135 -9.71 32.18 3.24
N LEU A 136 -10.17 33.04 4.15
CA LEU A 136 -11.37 32.78 4.97
C LEU A 136 -12.63 32.67 4.11
N LEU A 137 -12.79 33.52 3.08
CA LEU A 137 -13.85 33.41 2.08
C LEU A 137 -13.81 32.04 1.38
N LEU A 138 -12.65 31.65 0.83
CA LEU A 138 -12.47 30.38 0.14
C LEU A 138 -12.71 29.18 1.07
N LYS A 139 -12.28 29.28 2.32
CA LYS A 139 -12.53 28.27 3.35
C LYS A 139 -14.01 28.08 3.61
N ASN A 140 -14.79 29.16 3.67
CA ASN A 140 -16.24 29.08 3.85
C ASN A 140 -16.93 28.41 2.65
N ILE A 141 -16.55 28.79 1.43
CA ILE A 141 -17.05 28.18 0.19
C ILE A 141 -16.73 26.68 0.17
N PHE A 142 -15.47 26.30 0.38
CA PHE A 142 -15.04 24.91 0.43
C PHE A 142 -15.82 24.10 1.46
N ASN A 143 -15.92 24.60 2.68
CA ASN A 143 -16.55 23.92 3.81
C ASN A 143 -18.07 23.76 3.66
N SER A 144 -18.72 24.54 2.78
CA SER A 144 -20.15 24.40 2.48
C SER A 144 -20.48 23.08 1.75
N THR A 145 -19.49 22.47 1.08
CA THR A 145 -19.71 21.27 0.25
C THR A 145 -19.89 19.99 1.04
N SER A 146 -19.49 19.97 2.31
CA SER A 146 -19.49 18.81 3.17
C SER A 146 -19.46 19.17 4.66
N ARG A 147 -20.24 18.46 5.46
CA ARG A 147 -20.19 18.53 6.93
C ARG A 147 -18.84 18.06 7.52
N TYR A 148 -18.12 17.18 6.81
CA TYR A 148 -16.87 16.59 7.29
C TYR A 148 -15.61 17.25 6.72
N ALA A 149 -15.69 17.86 5.53
CA ALA A 149 -14.55 18.51 4.92
C ALA A 149 -14.29 19.84 5.63
N LYS A 150 -13.09 20.01 6.19
CA LYS A 150 -12.67 21.30 6.77
C LYS A 150 -11.33 21.72 6.19
N LEU A 151 -11.34 22.76 5.36
CA LEU A 151 -10.13 23.34 4.77
C LEU A 151 -9.21 23.88 5.85
N THR A 152 -7.95 23.45 5.81
CA THR A 152 -6.90 23.83 6.76
C THR A 152 -5.84 24.72 6.14
N ALA A 153 -5.56 24.59 4.83
CA ALA A 153 -4.58 25.39 4.12
C ALA A 153 -4.79 25.34 2.60
N ILE A 154 -4.27 26.35 1.90
CA ILE A 154 -4.07 26.35 0.44
C ILE A 154 -2.62 26.79 0.20
N ASP A 155 -1.73 25.86 -0.15
CA ASP A 155 -0.37 26.23 -0.57
C ASP A 155 -0.39 26.59 -2.05
N THR A 156 0.39 27.59 -2.47
CA THR A 156 0.41 28.03 -3.88
C THR A 156 1.82 28.06 -4.45
N ALA A 157 1.98 27.53 -5.67
CA ALA A 157 3.24 27.59 -6.42
C ALA A 157 3.00 28.11 -7.83
N LEU A 158 3.84 29.04 -8.26
CA LEU A 158 3.77 29.68 -9.56
C LEU A 158 4.85 29.12 -10.49
N SER A 159 4.49 28.84 -11.73
CA SER A 159 5.41 28.42 -12.79
C SER A 159 5.00 29.09 -14.10
N GLY A 160 5.68 30.18 -14.45
CA GLY A 160 5.22 31.06 -15.53
C GLY A 160 3.81 31.57 -15.27
N ARG A 161 2.93 31.52 -16.28
CA ARG A 161 1.51 31.92 -16.17
C ARG A 161 0.59 30.86 -15.55
N PHE A 162 1.15 29.80 -14.95
CA PHE A 162 0.41 28.72 -14.30
C PHE A 162 0.53 28.81 -12.78
N VAL A 163 -0.58 28.58 -12.08
CA VAL A 163 -0.61 28.52 -10.62
C VAL A 163 -1.11 27.15 -10.19
N TYR A 164 -0.29 26.47 -9.41
CA TYR A 164 -0.61 25.21 -8.75
C TYR A 164 -1.07 25.55 -7.34
N LEU A 165 -2.27 25.11 -7.00
CA LEU A 165 -2.82 25.28 -5.66
C LEU A 165 -2.76 23.92 -4.98
N ARG A 166 -2.59 23.85 -3.66
CA ARG A 166 -2.65 22.61 -2.87
C ARG A 166 -3.60 22.80 -1.71
N PHE A 167 -4.85 22.45 -1.94
CA PHE A 167 -5.88 22.46 -0.93
C PHE A 167 -5.63 21.31 0.04
N SER A 168 -5.62 21.61 1.33
CA SER A 168 -5.48 20.65 2.42
C SER A 168 -6.72 20.71 3.31
N ALA A 169 -7.35 19.57 3.60
CA ALA A 169 -8.53 19.52 4.47
C ALA A 169 -8.61 18.22 5.28
N THR A 170 -9.24 18.29 6.45
CA THR A 170 -9.70 17.08 7.15
C THR A 170 -10.92 16.50 6.44
N THR A 171 -11.14 15.19 6.55
CA THR A 171 -12.16 14.46 5.77
C THR A 171 -13.01 13.50 6.60
N GLY A 172 -12.99 13.65 7.93
CA GLY A 172 -13.61 12.71 8.84
C GLY A 172 -12.99 11.31 8.70
N ASP A 173 -13.85 10.28 8.72
CA ASP A 173 -13.41 8.88 8.61
C ASP A 173 -13.26 8.38 7.16
N ALA A 174 -13.60 9.21 6.17
CA ALA A 174 -13.29 8.92 4.78
C ALA A 174 -11.82 9.24 4.48
N MET A 175 -11.21 8.47 3.58
CA MET A 175 -9.90 8.84 3.01
C MET A 175 -10.02 10.22 2.32
N GLY A 176 -11.14 10.43 1.62
CA GLY A 176 -11.66 11.78 1.37
C GLY A 176 -11.38 12.39 0.00
N MET A 177 -10.81 11.64 -0.94
CA MET A 177 -10.47 12.18 -2.27
C MET A 177 -11.65 12.80 -3.04
N ASN A 178 -12.80 12.14 -3.06
CA ASN A 178 -13.99 12.67 -3.74
C ASN A 178 -14.55 13.92 -3.02
N MET A 179 -14.50 13.91 -1.68
CA MET A 179 -14.98 15.00 -0.84
C MET A 179 -14.14 16.27 -1.03
N ILE A 180 -12.82 16.12 -1.03
CA ILE A 180 -11.87 17.20 -1.24
C ILE A 180 -11.99 17.74 -2.69
N SER A 181 -12.14 16.86 -3.70
CA SER A 181 -12.30 17.29 -5.09
C SER A 181 -13.54 18.16 -5.29
N LYS A 182 -14.67 17.78 -4.71
CA LYS A 182 -15.91 18.56 -4.77
C LYS A 182 -15.74 19.96 -4.16
N GLY A 183 -15.05 20.04 -3.01
CA GLY A 183 -14.75 21.32 -2.36
C GLY A 183 -13.88 22.23 -3.23
N VAL A 184 -12.84 21.66 -3.85
CA VAL A 184 -11.94 22.40 -4.76
C VAL A 184 -12.68 22.87 -6.01
N GLU A 185 -13.50 22.01 -6.62
CA GLU A 185 -14.26 22.37 -7.82
C GLU A 185 -15.18 23.57 -7.57
N LEU A 186 -15.91 23.58 -6.45
CA LEU A 186 -16.76 24.72 -6.09
C LEU A 186 -15.94 26.00 -5.89
N VAL A 187 -14.81 25.92 -5.17
CA VAL A 187 -13.92 27.08 -4.96
C VAL A 187 -13.41 27.64 -6.28
N LEU A 188 -12.94 26.77 -7.19
CA LEU A 188 -12.42 27.22 -8.47
C LEU A 188 -13.50 27.82 -9.37
N SER A 189 -14.71 27.26 -9.34
CA SER A 189 -15.87 27.80 -10.05
C SER A 189 -16.22 29.20 -9.54
N GLU A 190 -16.23 29.41 -8.23
CA GLU A 190 -16.53 30.71 -7.61
C GLU A 190 -15.44 31.74 -7.93
N LEU A 191 -14.16 31.34 -7.84
CA LEU A 191 -13.04 32.19 -8.24
C LEU A 191 -13.14 32.62 -9.69
N GLN A 192 -13.47 31.69 -10.59
CA GLN A 192 -13.62 31.98 -12.02
C GLN A 192 -14.80 32.91 -12.29
N HIS A 193 -15.92 32.76 -11.58
CA HIS A 193 -17.11 33.56 -11.82
C HIS A 193 -17.01 34.98 -11.24
N SER A 194 -16.54 35.09 -10.00
CA SER A 194 -16.74 36.29 -9.18
C SER A 194 -15.48 37.17 -9.03
N HIS A 195 -14.28 36.60 -9.25
CA HIS A 195 -13.02 37.30 -8.95
C HIS A 195 -12.02 37.33 -10.13
N PHE A 196 -11.92 36.24 -10.88
CA PHE A 196 -10.92 36.06 -11.94
C PHE A 196 -11.56 35.45 -13.20
N PRO A 197 -12.38 36.22 -13.97
CA PRO A 197 -13.05 35.71 -15.17
C PRO A 197 -12.10 35.23 -16.27
N ASN A 198 -10.87 35.75 -16.30
CA ASN A 198 -9.83 35.33 -17.26
C ASN A 198 -9.06 34.09 -16.80
N MET A 199 -9.28 33.59 -15.57
CA MET A 199 -8.68 32.36 -15.07
C MET A 199 -9.21 31.16 -15.86
N LYS A 200 -8.31 30.31 -16.34
CA LYS A 200 -8.64 29.03 -16.96
C LYS A 200 -8.28 27.89 -16.03
N ILE A 201 -9.26 27.09 -15.65
CA ILE A 201 -9.03 25.84 -14.91
C ILE A 201 -8.49 24.81 -15.91
N ILE A 202 -7.22 24.46 -15.81
CA ILE A 202 -6.60 23.48 -16.72
C ILE A 202 -6.92 22.06 -16.26
N SER A 203 -6.82 21.81 -14.95
CA SER A 203 -7.17 20.52 -14.36
C SER A 203 -7.42 20.64 -12.87
N LEU A 204 -8.39 19.89 -12.34
CA LEU A 204 -8.58 19.71 -10.90
C LEU A 204 -7.42 18.96 -10.23
N SER A 205 -6.61 18.25 -11.01
CA SER A 205 -5.41 17.55 -10.54
C SER A 205 -4.23 17.85 -11.46
N GLY A 206 -3.49 18.90 -11.13
CA GLY A 206 -2.21 19.28 -11.75
C GLY A 206 -1.00 18.54 -11.18
N ASN A 207 -1.19 17.33 -10.65
CA ASN A 207 -0.14 16.54 -9.97
C ASN A 207 0.53 17.23 -8.76
N TYR A 208 -0.06 18.29 -8.21
CA TYR A 208 0.45 18.99 -7.02
C TYR A 208 -0.25 18.54 -5.71
N CYS A 209 -1.00 17.43 -5.75
CA CYS A 209 -1.68 16.87 -4.57
C CYS A 209 -0.67 16.30 -3.53
N VAL A 210 0.16 15.29 -3.80
CA VAL A 210 0.34 14.46 -5.02
C VAL A 210 -0.28 13.07 -4.81
N ASP A 211 -1.12 12.62 -5.74
CA ASP A 211 -1.90 11.38 -5.57
C ASP A 211 -1.30 10.20 -6.33
N LYS A 212 -1.05 9.04 -5.69
CA LYS A 212 -0.58 7.79 -6.34
C LYS A 212 0.75 7.93 -7.12
N LYS A 213 1.58 8.91 -6.79
CA LYS A 213 2.93 9.10 -7.33
C LYS A 213 3.89 9.42 -6.20
N ALA A 214 5.13 8.93 -6.29
CA ALA A 214 6.18 9.27 -5.34
C ALA A 214 6.46 10.79 -5.40
N SER A 215 6.48 11.45 -4.25
CA SER A 215 6.61 12.91 -4.18
C SER A 215 7.32 13.39 -2.92
N ALA A 216 8.30 14.28 -3.11
CA ALA A 216 9.00 14.99 -2.04
C ALA A 216 8.04 15.85 -1.21
N MET A 217 7.04 16.44 -1.87
CA MET A 217 6.07 17.29 -1.24
C MET A 217 5.22 16.54 -0.22
N ASN A 218 4.77 15.34 -0.59
CA ASN A 218 4.07 14.46 0.34
C ASN A 218 4.97 14.10 1.53
N TRP A 219 6.23 13.73 1.27
CA TRP A 219 7.20 13.41 2.30
C TRP A 219 7.42 14.55 3.31
N ILE A 220 7.60 15.78 2.82
CA ILE A 220 7.98 16.94 3.63
C ILE A 220 6.77 17.54 4.36
N VAL A 221 5.65 17.71 3.66
CA VAL A 221 4.49 18.45 4.18
C VAL A 221 3.42 17.52 4.75
N GLY A 222 3.45 16.25 4.37
CA GLY A 222 2.42 15.26 4.70
C GLY A 222 1.25 15.24 3.71
N ARG A 223 0.49 14.14 3.76
CA ARG A 223 -0.77 13.92 3.02
C ARG A 223 -1.55 12.77 3.66
N GLY A 224 -2.86 12.88 3.82
CA GLY A 224 -3.62 11.93 4.64
C GLY A 224 -3.23 12.07 6.11
N LYS A 225 -2.79 10.97 6.73
CA LYS A 225 -2.42 10.90 8.15
C LYS A 225 -0.90 10.83 8.29
N SER A 226 -0.33 11.74 9.06
CA SER A 226 1.08 11.70 9.43
C SER A 226 1.20 11.08 10.82
N VAL A 227 1.88 9.94 10.93
CA VAL A 227 1.99 9.17 12.18
C VAL A 227 3.46 8.90 12.49
N SER A 228 3.84 9.00 13.76
CA SER A 228 5.10 8.46 14.25
C SER A 228 4.81 7.47 15.37
N CYS A 229 5.60 6.41 15.45
CA CYS A 229 5.51 5.41 16.51
C CYS A 229 6.88 4.98 17.00
N GLU A 230 6.93 4.50 18.24
CA GLU A 230 8.14 3.97 18.84
C GLU A 230 7.88 2.79 19.77
N ALA A 231 8.93 2.00 19.99
CA ALA A 231 8.99 0.97 21.01
C ALA A 231 10.42 0.83 21.56
N VAL A 232 10.54 0.36 22.80
CA VAL A 232 11.81 -0.07 23.39
C VAL A 232 11.76 -1.58 23.56
N VAL A 233 12.62 -2.29 22.84
CA VAL A 233 12.73 -3.75 22.82
C VAL A 233 13.88 -4.19 23.74
N ARG A 234 13.56 -5.01 24.74
CA ARG A 234 14.55 -5.50 25.70
C ARG A 234 15.66 -6.27 24.99
N ARG A 235 16.93 -6.06 25.40
CA ARG A 235 18.09 -6.76 24.82
C ARG A 235 17.92 -8.28 24.81
N SER A 236 17.40 -8.86 25.89
CA SER A 236 17.13 -10.30 25.96
C SER A 236 16.12 -10.75 24.92
N VAL A 237 15.09 -9.95 24.64
CA VAL A 237 14.10 -10.25 23.59
C VAL A 237 14.72 -10.16 22.19
N VAL A 238 15.62 -9.21 21.96
CA VAL A 238 16.38 -9.12 20.69
C VAL A 238 17.20 -10.39 20.46
N SER A 239 17.93 -10.85 21.48
CA SER A 239 18.67 -12.12 21.44
C SER A 239 17.74 -13.33 21.26
N ASP A 240 16.74 -13.47 22.13
CA ASP A 240 16.00 -14.73 22.28
C ASP A 240 14.90 -14.90 21.23
N ILE A 241 14.31 -13.82 20.74
CA ILE A 241 13.20 -13.88 19.76
C ILE A 241 13.69 -13.50 18.37
N LEU A 242 14.45 -12.41 18.27
CA LEU A 242 14.88 -11.86 16.99
C LEU A 242 16.16 -12.51 16.47
N LYS A 243 16.90 -13.21 17.34
CA LYS A 243 18.09 -14.00 17.04
C LYS A 243 19.25 -13.15 16.51
N THR A 244 19.45 -11.98 17.10
CA THR A 244 20.53 -11.03 16.79
C THR A 244 20.86 -10.20 18.04
N ASP A 245 21.69 -9.18 17.91
CA ASP A 245 22.04 -8.25 18.98
C ASP A 245 21.67 -6.79 18.60
N VAL A 246 21.69 -5.91 19.60
CA VAL A 246 21.25 -4.51 19.45
C VAL A 246 22.22 -3.71 18.58
N ASP A 247 23.53 -3.93 18.73
CA ASP A 247 24.55 -3.14 18.05
C ASP A 247 24.52 -3.44 16.54
N SER A 248 24.44 -4.72 16.17
CA SER A 248 24.27 -5.17 14.77
C SER A 248 23.01 -4.59 14.11
N LEU A 249 21.90 -4.48 14.84
CA LEU A 249 20.65 -3.93 14.31
C LEU A 249 20.76 -2.43 14.03
N VAL A 250 21.36 -1.67 14.96
CA VAL A 250 21.58 -0.22 14.81
C VAL A 250 22.53 0.04 13.64
N GLU A 251 23.61 -0.72 13.55
CA GLU A 251 24.55 -0.63 12.43
C GLU A 251 23.87 -0.95 11.09
N LEU A 252 23.15 -2.07 11.00
CA LEU A 252 22.44 -2.45 9.77
C LEU A 252 21.42 -1.39 9.37
N ASN A 253 20.62 -0.86 10.30
CA ASN A 253 19.65 0.18 9.96
C ASN A 253 20.33 1.42 9.38
N THR A 254 21.46 1.83 9.98
CA THR A 254 22.24 2.97 9.50
C THR A 254 22.78 2.71 8.09
N LEU A 255 23.44 1.56 7.87
CA LEU A 255 24.06 1.24 6.59
C LEU A 255 23.04 0.97 5.48
N LYS A 256 21.94 0.29 5.78
CA LYS A 256 20.91 -0.09 4.81
C LYS A 256 19.87 1.02 4.61
N ASN A 257 19.11 1.32 5.66
CA ASN A 257 17.91 2.14 5.52
C ASN A 257 18.24 3.62 5.36
N LEU A 258 19.39 4.08 5.88
CA LEU A 258 19.84 5.46 5.73
C LEU A 258 20.87 5.59 4.60
N VAL A 259 22.09 5.06 4.78
CA VAL A 259 23.20 5.25 3.83
C VAL A 259 22.88 4.60 2.48
N GLY A 260 22.38 3.36 2.47
CA GLY A 260 21.99 2.66 1.24
C GLY A 260 20.90 3.39 0.47
N SER A 261 19.83 3.81 1.15
CA SER A 261 18.75 4.62 0.55
C SER A 261 19.25 5.96 0.02
N ALA A 262 20.14 6.64 0.75
CA ALA A 262 20.75 7.89 0.31
C ALA A 262 21.60 7.69 -0.95
N ARG A 263 22.41 6.63 -0.99
CA ARG A 263 23.22 6.26 -2.17
C ARG A 263 22.36 5.91 -3.38
N ALA A 264 21.21 5.29 -3.17
CA ALA A 264 20.27 4.93 -4.21
C ALA A 264 19.36 6.10 -4.66
N GLY A 265 19.46 7.28 -4.04
CA GLY A 265 18.59 8.42 -4.37
C GLY A 265 17.11 8.16 -4.06
N VAL A 266 16.83 7.30 -3.07
CA VAL A 266 15.47 6.91 -2.70
C VAL A 266 14.75 8.08 -2.03
N LEU A 267 13.52 8.35 -2.45
CA LEU A 267 12.67 9.39 -1.89
C LEU A 267 11.62 8.81 -0.94
N GLY A 268 11.71 9.19 0.34
CA GLY A 268 10.75 8.77 1.40
C GLY A 268 10.80 7.28 1.77
N GLY A 269 11.70 6.50 1.16
CA GLY A 269 11.84 5.05 1.36
C GLY A 269 13.00 4.66 2.28
N PHE A 270 13.18 5.36 3.41
CA PHE A 270 14.25 5.08 4.38
C PHE A 270 13.87 3.96 5.36
N ASN A 271 13.49 2.81 4.81
CA ASN A 271 12.93 1.66 5.53
C ASN A 271 13.28 0.34 4.83
N ALA A 272 12.93 -0.79 5.45
CA ALA A 272 13.22 -2.11 4.90
C ALA A 272 12.14 -2.63 3.95
N HIS A 273 10.88 -2.67 4.39
CA HIS A 273 9.74 -3.23 3.63
C HIS A 273 8.37 -2.69 4.05
N SER A 274 8.29 -1.41 4.44
CA SER A 274 6.99 -0.80 4.83
C SER A 274 5.87 -1.01 3.80
N ALA A 275 6.20 -0.98 2.50
CA ALA A 275 5.26 -1.21 1.40
C ALA A 275 4.57 -2.58 1.46
N ASN A 276 5.28 -3.64 1.86
CA ASN A 276 4.69 -4.98 2.01
C ASN A 276 3.59 -4.98 3.07
N ILE A 277 3.85 -4.35 4.22
CA ILE A 277 2.90 -4.29 5.33
C ILE A 277 1.71 -3.40 4.97
N VAL A 278 1.96 -2.23 4.40
CA VAL A 278 0.90 -1.29 3.97
C VAL A 278 0.00 -1.94 2.93
N ALA A 279 0.56 -2.55 1.88
CA ALA A 279 -0.23 -3.22 0.84
C ALA A 279 -1.08 -4.37 1.40
N ALA A 280 -0.52 -5.20 2.28
CA ALA A 280 -1.24 -6.33 2.86
C ALA A 280 -2.41 -5.87 3.75
N ILE A 281 -2.25 -4.80 4.53
CA ILE A 281 -3.33 -4.23 5.34
C ILE A 281 -4.34 -3.52 4.43
N PHE A 282 -3.89 -2.76 3.44
CA PHE A 282 -4.75 -2.02 2.51
C PHE A 282 -5.71 -2.97 1.79
N LEU A 283 -5.20 -4.09 1.27
CA LEU A 283 -6.01 -5.14 0.66
C LEU A 283 -7.02 -5.74 1.64
N SER A 284 -6.58 -6.07 2.87
CA SER A 284 -7.47 -6.62 3.90
C SER A 284 -8.58 -5.66 4.29
N THR A 285 -8.32 -4.36 4.30
CA THR A 285 -9.21 -3.35 4.90
C THR A 285 -9.91 -2.48 3.86
N GLY A 286 -9.85 -2.83 2.58
CA GLY A 286 -10.59 -2.16 1.50
C GLY A 286 -10.11 -0.75 1.20
N GLN A 287 -8.83 -0.48 1.44
CA GLN A 287 -8.18 0.78 1.06
C GLN A 287 -7.82 0.76 -0.43
N ASP A 288 -7.42 1.92 -0.96
CA ASP A 288 -6.95 2.03 -2.34
C ASP A 288 -5.50 1.57 -2.45
N ILE A 289 -5.27 0.39 -3.03
CA ILE A 289 -3.92 -0.19 -3.14
C ILE A 289 -2.95 0.66 -3.98
N ALA A 290 -3.45 1.51 -4.89
CA ALA A 290 -2.57 2.39 -5.65
C ALA A 290 -1.95 3.50 -4.77
N GLU A 291 -2.56 3.80 -3.63
CA GLU A 291 -2.04 4.77 -2.66
C GLU A 291 -0.90 4.19 -1.81
N VAL A 292 -0.57 2.90 -1.94
CA VAL A 292 0.66 2.32 -1.34
C VAL A 292 1.90 3.11 -1.75
N VAL A 293 1.94 3.67 -2.97
CA VAL A 293 3.04 4.49 -3.47
C VAL A 293 3.40 5.64 -2.52
N GLY A 294 2.39 6.34 -1.98
CA GLY A 294 2.57 7.42 -1.01
C GLY A 294 2.53 6.91 0.42
N SER A 295 1.57 6.04 0.74
CA SER A 295 1.32 5.52 2.09
C SER A 295 2.44 4.64 2.64
N SER A 296 3.33 4.11 1.79
CA SER A 296 4.52 3.38 2.24
C SER A 296 5.76 4.25 2.45
N GLN A 297 5.67 5.58 2.31
CA GLN A 297 6.81 6.41 2.69
C GLN A 297 7.02 6.30 4.21
N CYS A 298 8.23 5.89 4.61
CA CYS A 298 8.55 5.59 6.00
C CYS A 298 10.04 5.84 6.27
N LEU A 299 10.32 6.47 7.40
CA LEU A 299 11.66 6.54 8.01
C LEU A 299 11.71 5.59 9.21
N THR A 300 12.61 4.61 9.14
CA THR A 300 12.91 3.70 10.25
C THR A 300 14.20 4.13 10.94
N PHE A 301 14.12 4.35 12.25
CA PHE A 301 15.28 4.74 13.06
C PHE A 301 15.47 3.77 14.23
N LEU A 302 16.71 3.36 14.46
CA LEU A 302 17.11 2.45 15.54
C LEU A 302 18.25 3.08 16.32
N GLU A 303 18.16 3.01 17.64
CA GLU A 303 19.24 3.43 18.54
C GLU A 303 19.35 2.50 19.75
N LYS A 304 20.53 2.47 20.36
CA LYS A 304 20.74 1.78 21.63
C LYS A 304 20.44 2.75 22.77
N THR A 305 19.57 2.33 23.67
CA THR A 305 19.24 3.11 24.88
C THR A 305 20.40 3.05 25.88
N GLY A 306 20.40 3.94 26.88
CA GLY A 306 21.42 3.94 27.95
C GLY A 306 21.49 2.63 28.74
N ASN A 307 20.38 1.90 28.85
CA ASN A 307 20.33 0.58 29.50
C ASN A 307 20.74 -0.57 28.56
N GLY A 308 21.08 -0.25 27.31
CA GLY A 308 21.54 -1.21 26.33
C GLY A 308 20.44 -2.02 25.63
N ASP A 309 19.17 -1.61 25.80
CA ASP A 309 18.02 -2.08 25.02
C ASP A 309 17.93 -1.36 23.67
N LEU A 310 17.15 -1.90 22.74
CA LEU A 310 16.93 -1.30 21.41
C LEU A 310 15.73 -0.35 21.45
N ARG A 311 15.90 0.92 21.10
CA ARG A 311 14.76 1.78 20.71
C ARG A 311 14.62 1.74 19.20
N ILE A 312 13.39 1.56 18.73
CA ILE A 312 13.03 1.60 17.32
C ILE A 312 11.87 2.58 17.13
N SER A 313 11.90 3.35 16.06
CA SER A 313 10.80 4.20 15.64
C SER A 313 10.53 4.10 14.15
N CYS A 314 9.27 4.35 13.77
CA CYS A 314 8.84 4.49 12.38
C CYS A 314 8.00 5.75 12.24
N THR A 315 8.32 6.57 11.24
CA THR A 315 7.56 7.78 10.91
C THR A 315 7.05 7.70 9.49
N MET A 316 5.73 7.79 9.34
CA MET A 316 5.00 7.67 8.09
C MET A 316 4.18 8.95 7.87
N PRO A 317 4.67 9.92 7.07
CA PRO A 317 4.04 11.23 6.94
C PRO A 317 2.76 11.23 6.08
N THR A 318 2.50 10.14 5.35
CA THR A 318 1.65 10.16 4.15
C THR A 318 0.60 9.03 4.09
N LEU A 319 0.08 8.55 5.22
CA LEU A 319 -0.88 7.44 5.24
C LEU A 319 -2.27 7.87 4.75
N GLU A 320 -2.62 7.48 3.54
CA GLU A 320 -3.88 7.78 2.88
C GLU A 320 -4.89 6.67 3.20
N VAL A 321 -5.64 6.85 4.29
CA VAL A 321 -6.53 5.79 4.81
C VAL A 321 -7.87 6.32 5.24
N GLY A 322 -8.89 5.46 5.11
CA GLY A 322 -10.26 5.71 5.53
C GLY A 322 -10.95 4.43 6.02
N THR A 323 -12.02 4.61 6.78
CA THR A 323 -12.84 3.52 7.33
C THR A 323 -14.29 3.60 6.85
N VAL A 324 -14.57 4.56 5.95
CA VAL A 324 -15.84 4.76 5.24
C VAL A 324 -15.56 5.04 3.77
N GLY A 325 -16.39 4.47 2.89
CA GLY A 325 -16.35 4.67 1.44
C GLY A 325 -15.36 3.75 0.73
N GLY A 326 -15.46 3.71 -0.61
CA GLY A 326 -14.64 2.82 -1.44
C GLY A 326 -14.82 1.35 -1.05
N GLY A 327 -13.72 0.59 -1.06
CA GLY A 327 -13.71 -0.84 -0.75
C GLY A 327 -14.03 -1.19 0.71
N THR A 328 -14.04 -0.22 1.62
CA THR A 328 -14.31 -0.45 3.06
C THR A 328 -15.74 -0.94 3.35
N LEU A 329 -16.65 -0.75 2.39
CA LEU A 329 -18.05 -1.18 2.49
C LEU A 329 -18.24 -2.67 2.13
N LEU A 330 -17.26 -3.28 1.48
CA LEU A 330 -17.34 -4.70 1.10
C LEU A 330 -17.28 -5.58 2.36
N PRO A 331 -18.11 -6.64 2.48
CA PRO A 331 -18.29 -7.36 3.74
C PRO A 331 -17.00 -7.92 4.35
N ALA A 332 -16.12 -8.51 3.53
CA ALA A 332 -14.86 -9.09 4.00
C ALA A 332 -13.89 -8.01 4.50
N GLN A 333 -13.79 -6.89 3.78
CA GLN A 333 -12.94 -5.76 4.14
C GLN A 333 -13.45 -5.04 5.39
N LYS A 334 -14.78 -4.90 5.51
CA LYS A 334 -15.43 -4.36 6.71
C LYS A 334 -15.17 -5.23 7.93
N ALA A 335 -15.26 -6.56 7.80
CA ALA A 335 -14.94 -7.47 8.90
C ALA A 335 -13.49 -7.32 9.38
N CYS A 336 -12.54 -7.10 8.46
CA CYS A 336 -11.15 -6.81 8.83
C CYS A 336 -10.99 -5.48 9.60
N LEU A 337 -11.74 -4.44 9.23
CA LEU A 337 -11.79 -3.19 9.99
C LEU A 337 -12.45 -3.36 11.36
N GLU A 338 -13.45 -4.23 11.48
CA GLU A 338 -14.11 -4.57 12.75
C GLU A 338 -13.15 -5.31 13.70
N ILE A 339 -12.34 -6.24 13.18
CA ILE A 339 -11.26 -6.91 13.94
C ILE A 339 -10.27 -5.89 14.53
N LEU A 340 -9.95 -4.84 13.78
CA LEU A 340 -9.08 -3.75 14.25
C LEU A 340 -9.79 -2.76 15.21
N GLY A 341 -11.11 -2.86 15.31
CA GLY A 341 -11.96 -1.97 16.11
C GLY A 341 -11.99 -0.55 15.55
N CYS A 342 -12.06 -0.41 14.23
CA CYS A 342 -12.12 0.89 13.54
C CYS A 342 -13.02 0.90 12.30
N ALA A 343 -14.00 0.00 12.17
CA ALA A 343 -14.93 0.04 11.04
C ALA A 343 -15.92 1.21 11.10
N GLY A 344 -16.25 1.78 9.94
CA GLY A 344 -17.28 2.80 9.82
C GLY A 344 -16.87 4.20 10.30
N SER A 345 -17.86 5.09 10.44
CA SER A 345 -17.69 6.44 10.97
C SER A 345 -17.67 6.45 12.50
N CYS A 346 -17.00 7.44 13.07
CA CYS A 346 -17.12 7.79 14.48
C CYS A 346 -17.97 9.07 14.60
N ASP A 347 -19.22 8.93 15.04
CA ASP A 347 -20.16 10.06 15.06
C ASP A 347 -19.81 11.09 16.14
N GLU A 348 -19.35 10.64 17.31
CA GLU A 348 -18.94 11.51 18.41
C GLU A 348 -17.65 12.29 18.08
N PHE A 349 -16.69 11.61 17.45
CA PHE A 349 -15.40 12.19 17.08
C PHE A 349 -15.04 11.88 15.62
N PRO A 350 -15.57 12.63 14.64
CA PRO A 350 -15.31 12.38 13.22
C PRO A 350 -13.81 12.24 12.90
N GLY A 351 -13.48 11.17 12.17
CA GLY A 351 -12.11 10.81 11.79
C GLY A 351 -11.35 9.96 12.80
N ASN A 352 -11.93 9.66 13.97
CA ASN A 352 -11.23 8.89 14.99
C ASN A 352 -10.93 7.45 14.54
N ASN A 353 -11.83 6.81 13.79
CA ASN A 353 -11.61 5.46 13.29
C ASN A 353 -10.51 5.45 12.23
N ALA A 354 -10.51 6.41 11.31
CA ALA A 354 -9.45 6.53 10.31
C ALA A 354 -8.08 6.90 10.92
N ARG A 355 -8.05 7.73 11.98
CA ARG A 355 -6.83 8.00 12.78
C ARG A 355 -6.35 6.76 13.52
N ARG A 356 -7.27 5.95 14.06
CA ARG A 356 -6.94 4.69 14.70
C ARG A 356 -6.32 3.70 13.72
N LEU A 357 -6.89 3.57 12.52
CA LEU A 357 -6.35 2.73 11.45
C LEU A 357 -4.92 3.14 11.07
N SER A 358 -4.65 4.43 10.89
CA SER A 358 -3.29 4.90 10.54
C SER A 358 -2.27 4.60 11.64
N ARG A 359 -2.66 4.74 12.92
CA ARG A 359 -1.81 4.37 14.07
C ARG A 359 -1.50 2.88 14.11
N ILE A 360 -2.49 2.03 13.86
CA ILE A 360 -2.31 0.58 13.77
C ILE A 360 -1.37 0.23 12.61
N ILE A 361 -1.53 0.84 11.44
CA ILE A 361 -0.66 0.58 10.28
C ILE A 361 0.79 0.98 10.58
N CYS A 362 1.02 2.15 11.19
CA CYS A 362 2.37 2.57 11.54
C CYS A 362 3.03 1.61 12.55
N ALA A 363 2.29 1.17 13.58
CA ALA A 363 2.76 0.16 14.52
C ALA A 363 3.00 -1.22 13.87
N ALA A 364 2.16 -1.60 12.90
CA ALA A 364 2.32 -2.81 12.11
C ALA A 364 3.60 -2.78 11.27
N VAL A 365 3.88 -1.64 10.63
CA VAL A 365 5.12 -1.40 9.89
C VAL A 365 6.32 -1.54 10.82
N LEU A 366 6.30 -0.92 12.01
CA LEU A 366 7.38 -1.08 13.00
C LEU A 366 7.62 -2.54 13.37
N ALA A 367 6.57 -3.33 13.58
CA ALA A 367 6.69 -4.78 13.84
C ALA A 367 7.33 -5.53 12.66
N GLY A 368 6.90 -5.21 11.43
CA GLY A 368 7.49 -5.74 10.21
C GLY A 368 8.97 -5.39 10.07
N GLU A 369 9.31 -4.12 10.23
CA GLU A 369 10.68 -3.58 10.12
C GLU A 369 11.61 -4.26 11.11
N LEU A 370 11.20 -4.34 12.39
CA LEU A 370 11.96 -5.01 13.44
C LEU A 370 12.30 -6.45 13.05
N SER A 371 11.30 -7.22 12.62
CA SER A 371 11.53 -8.61 12.25
C SER A 371 12.41 -8.74 11.00
N LEU A 372 12.18 -7.96 9.95
CA LEU A 372 12.96 -8.10 8.72
C LEU A 372 14.43 -7.70 8.93
N LEU A 373 14.68 -6.57 9.59
CA LEU A 373 16.05 -6.13 9.91
C LEU A 373 16.78 -7.19 10.74
N SER A 374 16.13 -7.78 11.75
CA SER A 374 16.75 -8.86 12.52
C SER A 374 17.02 -10.12 11.72
N ALA A 375 16.13 -10.48 10.77
CA ALA A 375 16.38 -11.62 9.88
C ALA A 375 17.58 -11.38 8.94
N LEU A 376 17.79 -10.13 8.51
CA LEU A 376 18.93 -9.72 7.70
C LEU A 376 20.24 -9.79 8.52
N CYS A 377 20.27 -9.24 9.74
CA CYS A 377 21.44 -9.34 10.62
C CYS A 377 21.83 -10.79 10.91
N ALA A 378 20.85 -11.67 11.13
CA ALA A 378 21.11 -13.09 11.41
C ALA A 378 21.46 -13.93 10.17
N GLY A 379 21.47 -13.36 8.96
CA GLY A 379 21.68 -14.11 7.71
C GLY A 379 20.55 -15.11 7.38
N HIS A 380 19.36 -14.94 7.99
CA HIS A 380 18.25 -15.90 7.92
C HIS A 380 17.28 -15.66 6.76
N LEU A 381 17.43 -14.58 5.98
CA LEU A 381 16.48 -14.19 4.95
C LEU A 381 16.29 -15.29 3.89
N VAL A 382 17.38 -15.74 3.26
CA VAL A 382 17.32 -16.74 2.17
C VAL A 382 16.74 -18.06 2.66
N ARG A 383 17.16 -18.55 3.84
CA ARG A 383 16.66 -19.80 4.42
C ARG A 383 15.16 -19.75 4.72
N SER A 384 14.66 -18.61 5.18
CA SER A 384 13.24 -18.41 5.48
C SER A 384 12.40 -18.35 4.20
N HIS A 385 12.82 -17.55 3.21
CA HIS A 385 12.14 -17.51 1.90
C HIS A 385 12.13 -18.88 1.21
N MET A 386 13.22 -19.63 1.28
CA MET A 386 13.27 -20.98 0.71
C MET A 386 12.30 -21.97 1.38
N ARG A 387 12.03 -21.81 2.69
CA ARG A 387 11.14 -22.70 3.44
C ARG A 387 9.65 -22.42 3.22
N TYR A 388 9.26 -21.15 3.09
CA TYR A 388 7.84 -20.76 3.03
C TYR A 388 7.39 -20.12 1.72
N ASN A 389 8.32 -19.57 0.92
CA ASN A 389 8.01 -18.87 -0.32
C ASN A 389 8.33 -19.72 -1.57
N ARG A 390 9.20 -20.74 -1.44
CA ARG A 390 9.36 -21.78 -2.47
C ARG A 390 8.40 -22.93 -2.18
N SER A 391 7.49 -23.17 -3.12
CA SER A 391 6.45 -24.19 -3.08
C SER A 391 6.92 -25.56 -2.56
N ASN A 392 6.55 -25.92 -1.32
CA ASN A 392 6.36 -27.34 -0.96
C ASN A 392 5.29 -28.03 -1.84
N LEU A 393 4.53 -27.25 -2.63
CA LEU A 393 3.57 -27.72 -3.63
C LEU A 393 4.21 -28.37 -4.89
N LYS A 394 5.54 -28.29 -5.09
CA LYS A 394 6.22 -28.97 -6.22
C LYS A 394 6.54 -30.45 -5.99
N LEU A 395 6.11 -31.06 -4.87
CA LEU A 395 6.38 -32.47 -4.55
C LEU A 395 5.13 -33.38 -4.49
N MET A 396 3.93 -32.88 -4.75
CA MET A 396 2.70 -33.71 -4.74
C MET A 396 1.99 -33.83 -6.10
N LYS A 397 2.67 -33.49 -7.22
CA LYS A 397 2.12 -33.59 -8.58
C LYS A 397 2.99 -34.35 -9.59
N SER A 398 3.97 -35.15 -9.15
CA SER A 398 4.66 -36.12 -10.02
C SER A 398 4.44 -37.59 -9.66
N ALA A 399 3.68 -37.90 -8.59
CA ALA A 399 3.26 -39.27 -8.30
C ALA A 399 2.01 -39.62 -9.13
N THR A 400 2.17 -39.76 -10.45
CA THR A 400 1.33 -40.50 -11.42
C THR A 400 1.72 -40.09 -12.86
N SER A 401 2.94 -40.42 -13.31
CA SER A 401 3.30 -40.56 -14.75
C SER A 401 4.81 -40.81 -15.01
N GLU A 402 5.60 -41.26 -14.04
CA GLU A 402 7.05 -41.50 -14.26
C GLU A 402 7.43 -42.92 -14.73
N ASP A 403 6.48 -43.82 -14.97
CA ASP A 403 6.80 -45.17 -15.49
C ASP A 403 6.91 -45.25 -17.03
N SER A 404 6.66 -44.17 -17.78
CA SER A 404 6.66 -44.22 -19.26
C SER A 404 7.90 -43.63 -19.93
N PHE A 405 8.71 -42.82 -19.24
CA PHE A 405 9.79 -42.07 -19.89
C PHE A 405 11.16 -42.76 -19.80
N LEU A 406 11.40 -43.54 -18.74
CA LEU A 406 12.65 -44.29 -18.54
C LEU A 406 12.72 -45.56 -19.41
N GLU A 407 11.58 -46.17 -19.77
CA GLU A 407 11.50 -47.30 -20.72
C GLU A 407 11.73 -46.87 -22.18
N GLN A 408 11.36 -45.63 -22.55
CA GLN A 408 11.57 -45.13 -23.92
C GLN A 408 13.03 -44.73 -24.18
N PHE A 409 13.73 -44.21 -23.17
CA PHE A 409 15.14 -43.82 -23.31
C PHE A 409 16.09 -45.02 -23.37
N SER A 410 15.81 -46.08 -22.61
CA SER A 410 16.61 -47.31 -22.61
C SER A 410 16.49 -48.10 -23.92
N ASN A 411 15.33 -48.02 -24.60
CA ASN A 411 15.13 -48.63 -25.93
C ASN A 411 15.80 -47.85 -27.08
N LEU A 412 15.97 -46.53 -26.95
CA LEU A 412 16.71 -45.74 -27.95
C LEU A 412 18.24 -45.93 -27.83
N ALA A 413 18.77 -46.00 -26.61
CA ALA A 413 20.20 -46.18 -26.36
C ALA A 413 20.73 -47.54 -26.87
N ASN A 414 19.94 -48.60 -26.75
CA ASN A 414 20.32 -49.95 -27.20
C ASN A 414 20.27 -50.15 -28.73
N ARG A 415 19.68 -49.23 -29.50
CA ARG A 415 19.68 -49.27 -30.98
C ARG A 415 20.87 -48.52 -31.60
N ALA A 416 21.58 -47.69 -30.85
CA ALA A 416 22.68 -46.86 -31.34
C ALA A 416 24.07 -47.52 -31.24
N LEU A 417 24.19 -48.69 -30.59
CA LEU A 417 25.46 -49.40 -30.38
C LEU A 417 25.46 -50.78 -31.05
N LYS A 418 25.55 -50.81 -32.37
CA LYS A 418 26.09 -51.98 -33.10
C LYS A 418 27.24 -51.50 -33.99
N PRO A 419 28.47 -52.03 -33.83
CA PRO A 419 29.61 -51.60 -34.63
C PRO A 419 29.43 -52.07 -36.09
N LYS A 420 29.54 -51.14 -37.05
CA LYS A 420 29.85 -51.48 -38.44
C LYS A 420 31.37 -51.55 -38.57
N ASN A 421 31.88 -52.71 -38.96
CA ASN A 421 33.28 -52.93 -39.31
C ASN A 421 33.70 -52.02 -40.47
N LEU A 422 34.75 -51.22 -40.27
CA LEU A 422 35.48 -50.52 -41.33
C LEU A 422 36.99 -50.72 -41.11
N PRO A 423 37.78 -51.02 -42.15
CA PRO A 423 39.21 -51.30 -42.04
C PRO A 423 40.04 -50.02 -41.92
N PRO A 424 41.30 -50.10 -41.43
CA PRO A 424 42.09 -48.93 -41.08
C PRO A 424 42.73 -48.30 -42.32
N GLN A 425 42.66 -46.97 -42.42
CA GLN A 425 43.56 -46.17 -43.27
C GLN A 425 44.36 -45.20 -42.41
N SER A 426 45.61 -45.05 -42.82
CA SER A 426 46.76 -44.47 -42.13
C SER A 426 46.84 -42.95 -42.18
N CYS A 427 47.34 -42.38 -41.08
CA CYS A 427 48.33 -41.29 -40.95
C CYS A 427 48.15 -39.97 -41.75
N SER A 428 48.02 -38.84 -41.05
CA SER A 428 49.08 -37.79 -40.98
C SER A 428 48.54 -36.45 -40.44
N THR A 429 49.16 -35.95 -39.36
CA THR A 429 49.52 -34.53 -39.03
C THR A 429 48.69 -33.35 -39.57
N VAL A 430 48.34 -32.39 -38.70
CA VAL A 430 49.06 -31.10 -38.49
C VAL A 430 48.28 -30.22 -37.49
N PHE A 431 49.01 -29.62 -36.56
CA PHE A 431 48.65 -28.53 -35.66
C PHE A 431 48.35 -27.21 -36.41
N MET A 432 47.31 -26.49 -35.97
CA MET A 432 47.38 -25.08 -35.57
C MET A 432 46.20 -24.72 -34.69
#